data_AF-H0QL61-F1
#
_entry.id   AF-H0QL61-F1
#
_cell.length_a   1.000
_cell.length_b   1.000
_cell.length_c   1.000
_cell.angle_alpha   90.00
_cell.angle_beta   90.00
_cell.angle_gamma   90.00
#
_symmetry.space_group_name_H-M   'P 1'
#
loop_
_entity.id
_entity.type
_entity.pdbx_description
1 polymer ?
#
loop_
_entity_poly.entity_id
_entity_poly.type
_entity_poly.pdbx_seq_one_letter_code
_entity_poly.pdbx_strand_id
1 'polypeptide(L)'
;MSERRAVTKVIATRCARPDRAVKKQSLGALCATEADRAKLEPRGRSHTKPGTLLKDSIPVRTWAERNDAVPGFVEIGLVGHQGCNNQGEFCYTLDIPDIPTSWTENSLGQNKAQEWVFAAIQDTTAAFPFPILGIDSDNGSEFIN
;
A
#
# COMPACT_ATOMS: atom_id res chain seq x y z
N MET A 1 24.85 17.34 -3.36
CA MET A 1 24.94 15.86 -3.53
C MET A 1 25.40 15.12 -2.27
N SER A 2 26.30 15.68 -1.45
CA SER A 2 26.79 15.05 -0.21
C SER A 2 25.70 14.83 0.85
N GLU A 3 24.85 15.83 1.07
CA GLU A 3 23.75 15.77 2.06
C GLU A 3 22.69 14.74 1.70
N ARG A 4 22.30 14.64 0.41
CA ARG A 4 21.37 13.62 -0.06
C ARG A 4 21.88 12.20 0.23
N ARG A 5 23.19 11.95 0.03
CA ARG A 5 23.83 10.66 0.36
C ARG A 5 23.83 10.39 1.88
N ALA A 6 24.05 11.41 2.70
CA ALA A 6 24.02 11.28 4.16
C ALA A 6 22.62 10.91 4.68
N VAL A 7 21.58 11.60 4.19
CA VAL A 7 20.18 11.32 4.54
C VAL A 7 19.78 9.90 4.12
N THR A 8 20.08 9.49 2.88
CA THR A 8 19.80 8.12 2.42
C THR A 8 20.52 7.07 3.27
N LYS A 9 21.76 7.32 3.69
CA LYS A 9 22.52 6.39 4.53
C LYS A 9 21.93 6.28 5.93
N VAL A 10 21.51 7.40 6.55
CA VAL A 10 20.87 7.41 7.87
C VAL A 10 19.52 6.68 7.85
N ILE A 11 18.68 6.94 6.84
CA ILE A 11 17.39 6.24 6.68
C ILE A 11 17.61 4.74 6.47
N ALA A 12 18.54 4.33 5.60
CA ALA A 12 18.85 2.92 5.36
C ALA A 12 19.40 2.19 6.60
N THR A 13 20.08 2.90 7.51
CA THR A 13 20.59 2.33 8.76
C THR A 13 19.47 2.15 9.81
N ARG A 14 18.46 3.03 9.81
CA ARG A 14 17.25 2.91 10.66
C ARG A 14 16.27 1.85 10.16
N CYS A 15 16.09 1.74 8.84
CA CYS A 15 15.22 0.76 8.18
C CYS A 15 16.00 -0.50 7.80
N ALA A 16 16.82 -1.04 8.70
CA ALA A 16 17.72 -2.14 8.39
C ALA A 16 16.94 -3.30 7.74
N ARG A 17 17.31 -3.66 6.52
CA ARG A 17 16.70 -4.79 5.82
C ARG A 17 16.88 -6.05 6.68
N PRO A 18 15.87 -6.94 6.76
CA PRO A 18 16.02 -8.20 7.47
C PRO A 18 17.25 -8.94 6.92
N ASP A 19 17.97 -9.61 7.83
CA ASP A 19 19.21 -10.26 7.48
C ASP A 19 19.02 -11.31 6.37
N ARG A 20 20.13 -11.73 5.75
CA ARG A 20 20.09 -12.69 4.64
C ARG A 20 19.52 -14.06 5.07
N ALA A 21 19.62 -14.44 6.34
CA ALA A 21 19.06 -15.68 6.86
C ALA A 21 17.53 -15.61 6.96
N VAL A 22 16.98 -14.50 7.47
CA VAL A 22 15.53 -14.23 7.48
C VAL A 22 14.97 -14.24 6.05
N LYS A 23 15.66 -13.60 5.10
CA LYS A 23 15.24 -13.63 3.69
C LYS A 23 15.28 -15.02 3.06
N LYS A 24 16.30 -15.84 3.38
CA LYS A 24 16.39 -17.23 2.90
C LYS A 24 15.26 -18.09 3.46
N GLN A 25 14.86 -17.87 4.71
CA GLN A 25 13.71 -18.55 5.32
C GLN A 25 12.40 -18.18 4.62
N SER A 26 12.20 -16.90 4.27
CA SER A 26 11.04 -16.45 3.49
C SER A 26 11.03 -17.00 2.05
N LEU A 27 12.18 -17.05 1.38
CA LEU A 27 12.28 -17.56 0.01
C LEU A 27 12.10 -19.09 -0.07
N GLY A 28 12.57 -19.83 0.94
CA GLY A 28 12.36 -21.27 1.06
C GLY A 28 10.89 -21.65 1.18
N ALA A 29 10.05 -20.78 1.75
CA ALA A 29 8.60 -20.99 1.86
C ALA A 29 7.85 -20.87 0.51
N LEU A 30 8.35 -20.07 -0.44
CA LEU A 30 7.74 -19.95 -1.78
C LEU A 30 7.92 -21.22 -2.62
N CYS A 31 9.01 -21.95 -2.43
CA CYS A 31 9.35 -23.16 -3.19
C CYS A 31 9.12 -24.46 -2.41
N ALA A 32 8.49 -24.40 -1.23
CA ALA A 32 8.22 -25.55 -0.38
C ALA A 32 7.02 -26.38 -0.86
N THR A 33 7.09 -27.70 -0.64
CA THR A 33 5.98 -28.64 -0.82
C THR A 33 4.82 -28.31 0.14
N GLU A 34 3.58 -28.73 -0.16
CA GLU A 34 2.40 -28.40 0.68
C GLU A 34 2.57 -28.77 2.16
N ALA A 35 3.23 -29.91 2.43
CA ALA A 35 3.50 -30.39 3.79
C ALA A 35 4.54 -29.55 4.55
N ASP A 36 5.47 -28.92 3.84
CA ASP A 36 6.47 -28.02 4.42
C ASP A 36 5.90 -26.61 4.62
N ARG A 37 4.96 -26.19 3.76
CA ARG A 37 4.27 -24.90 3.84
C ARG A 37 3.43 -24.79 5.12
N ALA A 38 2.72 -25.85 5.49
CA ALA A 38 1.92 -25.92 6.72
C ALA A 38 2.75 -25.71 8.01
N LYS A 39 4.04 -26.08 8.00
CA LYS A 39 4.98 -25.90 9.12
C LYS A 39 5.66 -24.54 9.13
N LEU A 40 5.66 -23.86 7.98
CA LEU A 40 6.24 -22.54 7.77
C LEU A 40 5.20 -21.43 7.83
N GLU A 41 3.92 -21.75 8.04
CA GLU A 41 2.81 -20.80 8.22
C GLU A 41 3.24 -19.68 9.16
N PRO A 42 3.62 -18.51 8.62
CA PRO A 42 3.94 -17.38 9.46
C PRO A 42 2.59 -17.02 10.09
N ARG A 43 2.45 -17.23 11.39
CA ARG A 43 1.41 -16.54 12.15
C ARG A 43 1.77 -15.07 12.10
N GLY A 44 1.35 -14.40 11.04
CA GLY A 44 1.51 -12.97 10.89
C GLY A 44 0.96 -12.34 12.15
N ARG A 45 1.81 -11.59 12.87
CA ARG A 45 1.32 -10.70 13.93
C ARG A 45 0.59 -9.57 13.23
N SER A 46 -0.65 -9.86 12.86
CA SER A 46 -1.54 -8.85 12.31
C SER A 46 -1.96 -7.95 13.46
N HIS A 47 -1.61 -6.66 13.35
CA HIS A 47 -2.18 -5.64 14.23
C HIS A 47 -3.65 -5.36 13.89
N THR A 48 -4.13 -5.88 12.76
CA THR A 48 -5.54 -5.81 12.35
C THR A 48 -6.24 -7.11 12.73
N LYS A 49 -7.41 -7.01 13.35
CA LYS A 49 -8.33 -8.15 13.46
C LYS A 49 -8.67 -8.63 12.04
N PRO A 50 -8.82 -9.95 11.80
CA PRO A 50 -9.42 -10.43 10.56
C PRO A 50 -10.73 -9.68 10.35
N GLY A 51 -10.85 -8.99 9.21
CA GLY A 51 -12.02 -8.20 8.89
C GLY A 51 -13.27 -9.09 8.84
N THR A 52 -14.43 -8.51 9.11
CA THR A 52 -15.73 -9.12 8.82
C THR A 52 -15.89 -9.39 7.32
N LEU A 53 -16.96 -10.11 6.95
CA LEU A 53 -17.40 -10.52 5.59
C LEU A 53 -17.19 -9.49 4.44
N LEU A 54 -16.96 -8.22 4.76
CA LEU A 54 -16.69 -7.13 3.82
C LEU A 54 -15.54 -7.45 2.85
N LYS A 55 -14.44 -8.06 3.31
CA LYS A 55 -13.30 -8.40 2.44
C LYS A 55 -13.68 -9.39 1.34
N ASP A 56 -14.53 -10.37 1.66
CA ASP A 56 -14.98 -11.38 0.70
C ASP A 56 -15.99 -10.81 -0.31
N SER A 57 -16.60 -9.66 0.01
CA SER A 57 -17.55 -8.96 -0.87
C SER A 57 -16.88 -8.01 -1.87
N ILE A 58 -15.59 -7.69 -1.68
CA ILE A 58 -14.84 -6.81 -2.59
C ILE A 58 -14.24 -7.69 -3.69
N PRO A 59 -14.66 -7.54 -4.96
CA PRO A 59 -14.12 -8.33 -6.06
C PRO A 59 -12.64 -8.00 -6.27
N VAL A 60 -11.79 -9.03 -6.27
CA VAL A 60 -10.38 -8.88 -6.63
C VAL A 60 -10.30 -8.90 -8.16
N ARG A 61 -9.89 -7.77 -8.73
CA ARG A 61 -9.62 -7.66 -10.16
C ARG A 61 -8.18 -8.02 -10.46
N THR A 62 -7.98 -8.79 -11.53
CA THR A 62 -6.65 -9.11 -12.05
C THR A 62 -6.28 -8.19 -13.20
N TRP A 63 -5.00 -8.15 -13.58
CA TRP A 63 -4.51 -7.33 -14.69
C TRP A 63 -5.29 -7.59 -16.00
N ALA A 64 -5.77 -8.82 -16.21
CA ALA A 64 -6.47 -9.21 -17.43
C ALA A 64 -7.89 -8.65 -17.52
N GLU A 65 -8.48 -8.28 -16.39
CA GLU A 65 -9.83 -7.71 -16.30
C GLU A 65 -9.80 -6.18 -16.37
N ARG A 66 -8.60 -5.60 -16.36
CA ARG A 66 -8.40 -4.15 -16.42
C ARG A 66 -8.43 -3.67 -17.87
N ASN A 67 -9.22 -2.62 -18.11
CA ASN A 67 -9.22 -1.93 -19.39
C ASN A 67 -8.20 -0.79 -19.38
N ASP A 68 -6.94 -1.12 -19.68
CA ASP A 68 -5.82 -0.16 -19.69
C ASP A 68 -5.82 0.80 -20.90
N ALA A 69 -6.86 0.77 -21.73
CA ALA A 69 -6.99 1.67 -22.87
C ALA A 69 -7.81 2.95 -22.55
N VAL A 70 -8.53 2.98 -21.43
CA VAL A 70 -9.49 4.06 -21.11
C VAL A 70 -9.09 4.76 -19.81
N PRO A 71 -8.85 6.09 -19.82
CA PRO A 71 -8.59 6.86 -18.60
C PRO A 71 -9.71 6.73 -17.57
N GLY A 72 -9.35 6.79 -16.29
CA GLY A 72 -10.29 6.78 -15.16
C GLY A 72 -10.23 5.51 -14.31
N PHE A 73 -9.36 4.54 -14.62
CA PHE A 73 -9.09 3.41 -13.73
C PHE A 73 -7.81 3.69 -12.94
N VAL A 74 -7.99 4.10 -11.69
CA VAL A 74 -6.89 4.54 -10.82
C VAL A 74 -6.51 3.48 -9.80
N GLU A 75 -5.22 3.42 -9.48
CA GLU A 75 -4.73 2.72 -8.29
C GLU A 75 -4.58 3.73 -7.17
N ILE A 76 -4.88 3.36 -5.93
CA ILE A 76 -4.68 4.23 -4.77
C ILE A 76 -3.77 3.58 -3.72
N GLY A 77 -2.93 4.40 -3.10
CA GLY A 77 -2.03 3.96 -2.03
C GLY A 77 -1.66 5.10 -1.09
N LEU A 78 -1.21 4.73 0.11
CA LEU A 78 -0.67 5.68 1.09
C LEU A 78 0.84 5.51 1.26
N VAL A 79 1.56 6.63 1.18
CA VAL A 79 2.98 6.72 1.55
C VAL A 79 3.08 7.41 2.90
N GLY A 80 3.55 6.67 3.90
CA GLY A 80 3.76 7.21 5.24
C GLY A 80 5.13 7.86 5.42
N HIS A 81 5.16 9.02 6.08
CA HIS A 81 6.37 9.81 6.31
C HIS A 81 7.01 9.59 7.70
N GLN A 82 6.86 8.39 8.26
CA GLN A 82 7.26 8.08 9.64
C GLN A 82 8.72 7.63 9.82
N GLY A 83 9.53 7.62 8.75
CA GLY A 83 10.96 7.33 8.84
C GLY A 83 11.31 6.00 9.52
N CYS A 84 10.48 4.97 9.28
CA CYS A 84 10.57 3.61 9.85
C CYS A 84 10.31 3.48 11.36
N ASN A 85 9.73 4.51 11.99
CA ASN A 85 9.16 4.38 13.33
C ASN A 85 7.63 4.55 13.23
N ASN A 86 6.86 3.50 13.47
CA ASN A 86 5.41 3.56 13.39
C ASN A 86 4.73 4.04 14.69
N GLN A 87 5.49 4.55 15.67
CA GLN A 87 4.95 5.08 16.92
C GLN A 87 4.75 6.59 16.85
N GLY A 88 3.50 7.04 16.91
CA GLY A 88 3.11 8.46 16.88
C GLY A 88 2.09 8.76 15.77
N GLU A 89 1.78 10.05 15.62
CA GLU A 89 1.01 10.56 14.49
C GLU A 89 1.95 11.06 13.39
N PHE A 90 1.65 10.69 12.16
CA PHE A 90 2.47 11.03 10.99
C PHE A 90 1.58 11.39 9.83
N CYS A 91 2.04 12.34 9.02
CA CYS A 91 1.38 12.64 7.75
C CYS A 91 1.56 11.48 6.77
N TYR A 92 0.56 11.30 5.93
CA TYR A 92 0.56 10.34 4.82
C TYR A 92 0.28 11.09 3.53
N THR A 93 0.92 10.70 2.44
CA THR A 93 0.52 11.12 1.10
C THR A 93 -0.38 10.06 0.51
N LEU A 94 -1.56 10.47 0.04
CA LEU A 94 -2.41 9.67 -0.83
C LEU A 94 -1.96 9.88 -2.27
N ASP A 95 -1.64 8.79 -2.95
CA ASP A 95 -1.27 8.78 -4.36
C ASP A 95 -2.41 8.13 -5.15
N ILE A 96 -2.86 8.80 -6.21
CA ILE A 96 -3.91 8.32 -7.12
C ILE A 96 -3.40 8.38 -8.57
N PRO A 97 -2.56 7.43 -9.02
CA PRO A 97 -2.20 7.29 -10.43
C PRO A 97 -3.31 6.65 -11.27
N ASP A 98 -3.57 7.24 -12.44
CA ASP A 98 -4.28 6.60 -13.56
C ASP A 98 -3.30 5.83 -14.44
N ILE A 99 -3.54 4.53 -14.65
CA ILE A 99 -2.60 3.67 -15.40
C ILE A 99 -2.47 4.08 -16.87
N PRO A 100 -3.58 4.25 -17.63
CA PRO A 100 -3.49 4.50 -19.07
C PRO A 100 -2.79 5.81 -19.43
N THR A 101 -3.05 6.87 -18.66
CA THR A 101 -2.48 8.20 -18.92
C THR A 101 -1.19 8.47 -18.15
N SER A 102 -0.89 7.66 -17.13
CA SER A 102 0.15 7.95 -16.14
C SER A 102 -0.05 9.30 -15.43
N TRP A 103 -1.25 9.88 -15.48
CA TRP A 103 -1.60 11.07 -14.71
C TRP A 103 -1.67 10.71 -13.23
N THR A 104 -1.09 11.52 -12.36
CA THR A 104 -1.11 11.27 -10.92
C THR A 104 -1.57 12.52 -10.21
N GLU A 105 -2.55 12.36 -9.33
CA GLU A 105 -2.88 13.35 -8.33
C GLU A 105 -2.44 12.86 -6.95
N ASN A 106 -2.02 13.79 -6.10
CA ASN A 106 -1.54 13.48 -4.76
C ASN A 106 -2.17 14.43 -3.75
N SER A 107 -2.48 13.94 -2.56
CA SER A 107 -2.93 14.77 -1.44
C SER A 107 -2.25 14.36 -0.14
N LEU A 108 -2.17 15.31 0.80
CA LEU A 108 -1.60 15.07 2.13
C LEU A 108 -2.74 14.85 3.12
N GLY A 109 -2.70 13.71 3.81
CA GLY A 109 -3.57 13.39 4.93
C GLY A 109 -2.83 13.51 6.26
N GLN A 110 -3.54 13.94 7.31
CA GLN A 110 -2.98 14.13 8.65
C GLN A 110 -2.50 12.82 9.28
N ASN A 111 -3.27 11.75 9.13
CA ASN A 111 -2.91 10.40 9.58
C ASN A 111 -3.66 9.35 8.73
N LYS A 112 -3.54 8.07 9.10
CA LYS A 112 -4.11 6.92 8.37
C LYS A 112 -5.59 6.61 8.72
N ALA A 113 -6.27 7.45 9.51
CA ALA A 113 -7.66 7.22 9.86
C ALA A 113 -8.59 7.39 8.65
N GLN A 114 -9.65 6.58 8.62
CA GLN A 114 -10.61 6.52 7.51
C GLN A 114 -11.19 7.89 7.16
N GLU A 115 -11.51 8.73 8.14
CA GLU A 115 -12.11 10.05 7.90
C GLU A 115 -11.21 10.94 7.03
N TRP A 116 -9.90 10.97 7.30
CA TRP A 116 -8.94 11.79 6.58
C TRP A 116 -8.65 11.21 5.20
N VAL A 117 -8.54 9.89 5.11
CA VAL A 117 -8.30 9.21 3.84
C VAL A 117 -9.51 9.34 2.91
N PHE A 118 -10.72 9.21 3.43
CA PHE A 118 -11.96 9.35 2.65
C PHE A 118 -12.19 10.79 2.18
N ALA A 119 -11.89 11.78 3.02
CA ALA A 119 -11.92 13.18 2.61
C ALA A 119 -10.88 13.46 1.51
N ALA A 120 -9.64 12.99 1.69
CA ALA A 120 -8.57 13.12 0.71
C ALA A 120 -8.95 12.48 -0.63
N ILE A 121 -9.55 11.28 -0.63
CA ILE A 121 -10.05 10.62 -1.85
C ILE A 121 -11.09 11.52 -2.54
N GLN A 122 -12.10 12.03 -1.82
CA GLN A 122 -13.12 12.90 -2.42
C GLN A 122 -12.52 14.16 -3.05
N ASP A 123 -11.63 14.84 -2.32
CA ASP A 123 -11.02 16.08 -2.80
C ASP A 123 -10.12 15.83 -4.02
N THR A 124 -9.30 14.78 -3.97
CA THR A 124 -8.39 14.42 -5.07
C THR A 124 -9.15 13.92 -6.29
N THR A 125 -10.20 13.11 -6.11
CA THR A 125 -11.04 12.64 -7.22
C THR A 125 -11.84 13.77 -7.88
N ALA A 126 -12.20 14.82 -7.14
CA ALA A 126 -12.84 16.00 -7.71
C ALA A 126 -11.89 16.89 -8.53
N ALA A 127 -10.59 16.84 -8.23
CA ALA A 127 -9.56 17.58 -8.95
C ALA A 127 -9.08 16.89 -10.23
N PHE A 128 -9.41 15.60 -10.43
CA PHE A 128 -8.97 14.82 -11.58
C PHE A 128 -9.47 15.43 -12.89
N PRO A 129 -8.64 15.49 -13.94
CA PRO A 129 -9.02 16.11 -15.23
C PRO A 129 -10.02 15.28 -16.05
N PHE A 130 -10.39 14.09 -15.59
CA PHE A 130 -11.35 13.19 -16.23
C PHE A 130 -12.11 12.36 -15.19
N PRO A 131 -13.29 11.80 -15.55
CA PRO A 131 -14.07 10.99 -14.63
C PRO A 131 -13.33 9.72 -14.18
N ILE A 132 -13.39 9.42 -12.88
CA ILE A 132 -12.90 8.15 -12.35
C ILE A 132 -14.00 7.09 -12.52
N LEU A 133 -13.65 6.00 -13.21
CA LEU A 133 -14.50 4.87 -13.56
C LEU A 133 -14.35 3.71 -12.58
N GLY A 134 -13.19 3.62 -11.92
CA GLY A 134 -12.92 2.58 -10.93
C GLY A 134 -11.68 2.87 -10.12
N ILE A 135 -11.67 2.37 -8.90
CA ILE A 135 -10.57 2.53 -7.93
C ILE A 135 -10.11 1.12 -7.52
N ASP A 136 -8.81 0.88 -7.60
CA ASP A 136 -8.16 -0.31 -7.06
C ASP A 136 -7.26 0.10 -5.90
N SER A 137 -7.48 -0.46 -4.71
CA SER A 137 -6.65 -0.23 -3.52
C SER A 137 -5.97 -1.53 -3.08
N ASP A 138 -4.96 -1.42 -2.23
CA ASP A 138 -4.48 -2.58 -1.49
C ASP A 138 -5.47 -2.96 -0.36
N ASN A 139 -5.11 -4.01 0.39
CA ASN A 139 -5.90 -4.52 1.52
C ASN A 139 -5.67 -3.75 2.84
N GLY A 140 -5.20 -2.51 2.74
CA GLY A 140 -4.96 -1.62 3.86
C GLY A 140 -6.22 -1.34 4.67
N SER A 141 -6.08 -1.24 6.00
CA SER A 141 -7.18 -0.90 6.90
C SER A 141 -7.68 0.54 6.75
N GLU A 142 -6.91 1.39 6.08
CA GLU A 142 -7.31 2.74 5.69
C GLU A 142 -8.39 2.74 4.60
N PHE A 143 -8.45 1.69 3.79
CA PHE A 143 -9.38 1.54 2.67
C PHE A 143 -10.50 0.55 3.00
N ILE A 144 -10.19 -0.49 3.78
CA ILE A 144 -11.11 -1.56 4.17
C ILE A 144 -11.28 -1.53 5.70
N ASN A 145 -12.18 -0.66 6.18
CA ASN A 145 -12.56 -0.49 7.59
C ASN A 145 -13.98 -1.02 7.83
#